data_AF-A0A8T7KXS9-F1
#
_entry.id   AF-A0A8T7KXS9-F1
#
_cell.length_a   1.000
_cell.length_b   1.000
_cell.length_c   1.000
_cell.angle_alpha   90.00
_cell.angle_beta   90.00
_cell.angle_gamma   90.00
#
_symmetry.space_group_name_H-M   'P 1'
#
loop_
_entity.id
_entity.type
_entity.pdbx_description
1 polymer ?
#
loop_
_entity_poly.entity_id
_entity_poly.type
_entity_poly.pdbx_seq_one_letter_code
_entity_poly.pdbx_strand_id
1 'polypeptide(L)'
;PPPTTHAPTDNIEKFGKPVSGSLATIIRQYKSSVTRRIQNELYGLDTSSPAIWQRNYYEHIIRSEAEYHRIHRYIESNVDNWIKDNENPVKSK
;
A
#
# COMPACT_ATOMS: atom_id res chain seq x y z
N PRO A 1 36.43 -8.04 -32.25
CA PRO A 1 35.31 -8.23 -31.30
C PRO A 1 35.48 -7.30 -30.08
N PRO A 2 34.43 -6.96 -29.31
CA PRO A 2 33.19 -7.71 -29.13
C PRO A 2 31.94 -7.07 -29.77
N PRO A 3 30.86 -7.85 -29.94
CA PRO A 3 29.53 -7.33 -30.19
C PRO A 3 28.89 -6.98 -28.85
N THR A 4 28.29 -5.80 -28.73
CA THR A 4 27.30 -5.54 -27.67
C THR A 4 25.96 -5.41 -28.36
N THR A 5 25.35 -6.56 -28.61
CA THR A 5 23.93 -6.65 -28.97
C THR A 5 23.14 -6.05 -27.81
N HIS A 6 22.65 -4.82 -27.99
CA HIS A 6 21.56 -4.32 -27.15
C HIS A 6 20.40 -5.30 -27.34
N ALA A 7 20.08 -6.05 -26.29
CA ALA A 7 18.85 -6.85 -26.26
C ALA A 7 17.68 -5.90 -26.54
N PRO A 8 16.73 -6.27 -27.42
CA PRO A 8 15.57 -5.43 -27.67
C PRO A 8 14.76 -5.33 -26.38
N THR A 9 14.85 -4.20 -25.68
CA THR A 9 13.98 -3.83 -24.55
C THR A 9 12.58 -3.43 -25.06
N ASP A 10 12.01 -4.21 -25.98
CA ASP A 10 10.68 -3.95 -26.54
C ASP A 10 9.55 -4.60 -25.72
N ASN A 11 9.89 -5.40 -24.70
CA ASN A 11 8.90 -5.80 -23.69
C ASN A 11 8.81 -4.72 -22.60
N ILE A 12 8.24 -3.57 -22.96
CA ILE A 12 7.59 -2.73 -21.96
C ILE A 12 6.45 -3.57 -21.41
N GLU A 13 6.63 -4.16 -20.23
CA GLU A 13 5.53 -4.83 -19.54
C GLU A 13 4.37 -3.84 -19.42
N LYS A 14 3.33 -4.06 -20.23
CA LYS A 14 2.11 -3.28 -20.16
C LYS A 14 1.36 -3.82 -18.96
N PHE A 15 1.38 -3.07 -17.86
CA PHE A 15 0.44 -3.29 -16.77
C PHE A 15 -0.97 -3.43 -17.38
N GLY A 16 -1.67 -4.51 -17.05
CA GLY A 16 -3.03 -4.73 -17.51
C GLY A 16 -3.87 -3.48 -17.21
N LYS A 17 -4.81 -3.16 -18.11
CA LYS A 17 -5.71 -2.02 -17.89
C LYS A 17 -6.35 -2.16 -16.50
N PRO A 18 -6.33 -1.12 -15.64
CA PRO A 18 -6.95 -1.19 -14.33
C PRO A 18 -8.41 -1.62 -14.48
N VAL A 19 -8.80 -2.65 -13.73
CA VAL A 19 -10.18 -3.11 -13.72
C VAL A 19 -10.99 -2.16 -12.86
N SER A 20 -11.84 -1.36 -13.49
CA SER A 20 -12.73 -0.43 -12.78
C SER A 20 -13.54 -1.18 -11.72
N GLY A 21 -13.59 -0.65 -10.50
CA GLY A 21 -14.30 -1.27 -9.37
C GLY A 21 -13.58 -2.43 -8.68
N SER A 22 -12.42 -2.87 -9.18
CA SER A 22 -11.60 -3.84 -8.44
C SER A 22 -11.05 -3.25 -7.14
N LEU A 23 -10.88 -4.10 -6.12
CA LEU A 23 -10.30 -3.70 -4.83
C LEU A 23 -8.94 -3.02 -5.00
N ALA A 24 -8.07 -3.58 -5.84
CA ALA A 24 -6.77 -2.98 -6.17
C ALA A 24 -6.89 -1.55 -6.73
N THR A 25 -7.87 -1.30 -7.60
CA THR A 25 -8.09 0.02 -8.20
C THR A 25 -8.64 1.01 -7.17
N ILE A 26 -9.56 0.58 -6.31
CA ILE A 26 -10.12 1.40 -5.23
C ILE A 26 -9.02 1.78 -4.23
N ILE A 27 -8.22 0.82 -3.76
CA ILE A 27 -7.11 1.07 -2.82
C ILE A 27 -6.05 1.97 -3.46
N ARG A 28 -5.73 1.78 -4.74
CA ARG A 28 -4.81 2.66 -5.48
C ARG A 28 -5.32 4.10 -5.49
N GLN A 29 -6.59 4.31 -5.83
CA GLN A 29 -7.20 5.64 -5.87
C GLN A 29 -7.22 6.28 -4.48
N TYR A 30 -7.61 5.52 -3.45
CA TYR A 30 -7.61 5.99 -2.07
C TYR A 30 -6.23 6.45 -1.61
N LYS A 31 -5.20 5.57 -1.73
CA LYS A 31 -3.83 5.90 -1.33
C LYS A 31 -3.32 7.14 -2.07
N SER A 32 -3.58 7.23 -3.38
CA SER A 32 -3.19 8.39 -4.21
C SER A 32 -3.85 9.69 -3.76
N SER A 33 -5.18 9.68 -3.56
CA SER A 33 -5.92 10.87 -3.15
C SER A 33 -5.48 11.37 -1.77
N VAL A 34 -5.25 10.46 -0.82
CA VAL A 34 -4.77 10.80 0.52
C VAL A 34 -3.33 11.32 0.48
N THR A 35 -2.42 10.70 -0.29
CA THR A 35 -1.06 11.22 -0.49
C THR A 35 -1.09 12.64 -1.05
N ARG A 36 -1.90 12.89 -2.10
CA ARG A 36 -2.01 14.22 -2.69
C ARG A 36 -2.55 15.25 -1.69
N ARG A 37 -3.52 14.87 -0.86
CA ARG A 37 -4.08 15.75 0.17
C ARG A 37 -3.02 16.08 1.23
N ILE A 38 -2.33 15.07 1.75
CA ILE A 38 -1.25 15.26 2.73
C ILE A 38 -0.14 16.14 2.15
N GLN A 39 0.26 15.89 0.91
CA GLN A 39 1.25 16.71 0.21
C GLN A 39 0.83 18.18 0.17
N ASN A 40 -0.40 18.45 -0.26
CA ASN A 40 -0.90 19.81 -0.37
C ASN A 40 -1.07 20.52 0.98
N GLU A 41 -1.53 19.80 2.01
CA GLU A 41 -1.89 20.37 3.31
C GLU A 41 -0.70 20.51 4.27
N LEU A 42 0.29 19.59 4.20
CA LEU A 42 1.39 19.53 5.17
C LEU A 42 2.77 19.87 4.59
N TYR A 43 2.99 19.65 3.30
CA TYR A 43 4.33 19.75 2.68
C TYR A 43 4.40 20.79 1.54
N GLY A 44 3.26 21.26 1.01
CA GLY A 44 3.20 22.24 -0.07
C GLY A 44 3.90 21.73 -1.34
N LEU A 45 4.91 22.48 -1.80
CA LEU A 45 5.72 22.15 -2.98
C LEU A 45 6.91 21.22 -2.67
N ASP A 46 7.16 20.88 -1.40
CA ASP A 46 8.24 19.99 -1.02
C ASP A 46 7.93 18.56 -1.46
N THR A 47 8.64 18.07 -2.47
CA THR A 47 8.43 16.72 -3.02
C THR A 47 9.02 15.61 -2.16
N SER A 48 9.69 15.94 -1.05
CA SER A 48 10.26 15.01 -0.07
C SER A 48 9.19 14.42 0.87
N SER A 49 8.06 13.99 0.30
CA SER A 49 6.96 13.39 1.06
C SER A 49 7.44 12.10 1.72
N PRO A 50 7.30 11.92 3.05
CA PRO A 50 7.69 10.69 3.70
C PRO A 50 6.89 9.50 3.14
N ALA A 51 7.48 8.30 3.19
CA ALA A 51 6.78 7.07 2.84
C ALA A 51 5.64 6.82 3.84
N ILE A 52 4.46 7.37 3.57
CA ILE A 52 3.30 7.28 4.47
C ILE A 52 2.57 5.93 4.40
N TRP A 53 2.83 5.14 3.36
CA TRP A 53 2.16 3.85 3.16
C TRP A 53 3.13 2.70 3.36
N GLN A 54 2.69 1.68 4.10
CA GLN A 54 3.25 0.35 3.95
C GLN A 54 3.00 -0.18 2.52
N ARG A 55 3.97 -0.95 2.00
CA ARG A 55 3.89 -1.56 0.67
C ARG A 55 2.73 -2.56 0.63
N ASN A 56 1.99 -2.58 -0.49
CA ASN A 56 0.81 -3.42 -0.71
C ASN A 56 -0.35 -3.13 0.27
N TYR A 57 -1.33 -4.02 0.31
CA TYR A 57 -2.47 -3.98 1.22
C TYR A 57 -2.87 -5.41 1.57
N TYR A 58 -3.45 -5.61 2.75
CA TYR A 58 -3.99 -6.89 3.18
C TYR A 58 -5.46 -6.99 2.75
N GLU A 59 -5.82 -8.13 2.18
CA GLU A 59 -7.20 -8.45 1.80
C GLU A 59 -7.56 -9.85 2.32
N HIS A 60 -8.77 -9.99 2.86
CA HIS A 60 -9.28 -11.26 3.35
C HIS A 60 -10.81 -11.29 3.25
N ILE A 61 -11.36 -12.37 2.69
CA ILE A 61 -12.81 -12.54 2.55
C ILE A 61 -13.34 -13.21 3.81
N ILE A 62 -14.21 -12.52 4.53
CA ILE A 62 -14.86 -13.05 5.72
C ILE A 62 -15.93 -14.06 5.36
N ARG A 63 -15.75 -15.32 5.80
CA ARG A 63 -16.63 -16.45 5.42
C ARG A 63 -17.40 -17.04 6.59
N SER A 64 -17.17 -16.57 7.80
CA SER A 64 -17.90 -17.02 8.99
C SER A 64 -18.05 -15.91 10.03
N GLU A 65 -19.06 -16.05 10.87
CA GLU A 65 -19.30 -15.13 12.00
C GLU A 65 -18.14 -15.17 13.01
N ALA A 66 -17.59 -16.35 13.28
CA ALA A 66 -16.43 -16.49 14.18
C ALA A 66 -15.20 -15.71 13.65
N GLU A 67 -15.02 -15.69 12.35
CA GLU A 67 -13.96 -14.93 11.69
C GLU A 67 -14.22 -13.43 11.72
N TYR A 68 -15.48 -13.01 11.46
CA TYR A 68 -15.91 -11.64 11.63
C TYR A 68 -15.58 -11.11 13.04
N HIS A 69 -15.99 -11.83 14.08
CA HIS A 69 -15.71 -11.43 15.47
C HIS A 69 -14.22 -11.38 15.81
N ARG A 70 -13.40 -12.22 15.18
CA ARG A 70 -11.94 -12.16 15.37
C ARG A 70 -11.34 -10.93 14.70
N ILE A 71 -11.71 -10.64 13.45
CA ILE A 71 -11.20 -9.48 12.71
C ILE A 71 -11.69 -8.18 13.34
N HIS A 72 -12.96 -8.12 13.75
CA HIS A 72 -13.52 -6.96 14.45
C HIS A 72 -12.73 -6.64 15.72
N ARG A 73 -12.53 -7.63 16.60
CA ARG A 73 -11.73 -7.46 17.82
C ARG A 73 -10.28 -7.08 17.53
N TYR A 74 -9.69 -7.60 16.46
CA TYR A 74 -8.36 -7.19 16.02
C TYR A 74 -8.34 -5.69 15.68
N ILE A 75 -9.28 -5.20 14.88
CA ILE A 75 -9.35 -3.78 14.51
C ILE A 75 -9.50 -2.89 15.75
N GLU A 76 -10.41 -3.25 16.67
CA GLU A 76 -10.64 -2.47 17.90
C GLU A 76 -9.40 -2.43 18.79
N SER A 77 -8.73 -3.57 18.99
CA SER A 77 -7.56 -3.67 19.87
C SER A 77 -6.23 -3.29 19.20
N ASN A 78 -6.21 -3.02 17.89
CA ASN A 78 -4.97 -2.76 17.15
C ASN A 78 -4.24 -1.52 17.67
N VAL A 79 -4.97 -0.47 18.04
CA VAL A 79 -4.38 0.77 18.58
C VAL A 79 -3.56 0.47 19.83
N ASP A 80 -4.11 -0.31 20.76
CA ASP A 80 -3.45 -0.69 22.00
C ASP A 80 -2.28 -1.66 21.77
N ASN A 81 -2.42 -2.53 20.76
CA ASN A 81 -1.42 -3.53 20.42
C ASN A 81 -0.28 -2.97 19.56
N TRP A 82 -0.41 -1.79 18.97
CA TRP A 82 0.58 -1.19 18.08
C TRP A 82 1.97 -1.07 18.71
N ILE A 83 2.04 -0.72 19.99
CA ILE A 83 3.32 -0.61 20.73
C ILE A 83 4.05 -1.96 20.75
N LYS A 84 3.31 -3.07 20.71
CA LYS A 84 3.83 -4.44 20.72
C LYS A 84 3.93 -5.05 19.31
N ASP A 85 3.56 -4.32 18.27
CA ASP A 85 3.64 -4.80 16.89
C ASP A 85 5.10 -4.82 16.39
N ASN A 86 5.44 -5.75 15.51
CA ASN A 86 6.76 -5.86 14.89
C ASN A 86 6.95 -4.88 13.72
N GLU A 87 5.85 -4.46 13.10
CA GLU A 87 5.84 -3.45 12.04
C GLU A 87 5.89 -2.03 12.59
N ASN A 88 5.93 -1.87 13.92
CA ASN A 88 6.08 -0.57 14.55
C ASN A 88 7.52 -0.04 14.37
N PRO A 89 7.73 1.04 13.59
CA PRO A 89 9.07 1.56 13.31
C PRO A 89 9.78 2.12 14.56
N VAL A 90 9.05 2.36 15.66
CA VAL A 90 9.63 2.78 16.94
C VAL A 90 10.36 1.62 17.63
N LYS A 91 9.96 0.36 17.37
CA LYS A 91 10.64 -0.82 17.93
C LYS A 91 11.94 -1.18 17.21
N SER A 92 12.03 -0.86 15.92
CA SER A 92 13.14 -1.27 15.06
C SER A 92 14.37 -0.34 15.15
N LYS A 93 14.57 0.32 16.30
CA LYS A 93 15.71 1.20 16.59
C LYS A 93 16.47 0.75 17.83
#